data_AF-A0A174CPS7-F1
#
_entry.id   AF-A0A174CPS7-F1
#
_cell.length_a   1.000
_cell.length_b   1.000
_cell.length_c   1.000
_cell.angle_alpha   90.00
_cell.angle_beta   90.00
_cell.angle_gamma   90.00
#
_symmetry.space_group_name_H-M   'P 1'
#
loop_
_entity.id
_entity.type
_entity.pdbx_description
1 polymer ?
#
loop_
_entity_poly.entity_id
_entity_poly.type
_entity_poly.pdbx_seq_one_letter_code
_entity_poly.pdbx_strand_id
1 'polypeptide(L)'
;MRNKSLDAVKAIAACLVVCIHVSFPGQAGQLVKVLARCAVPFFFMVSGYFCYYQNCNASKRILSKILHIMKLFAVSVVFYFIWECFMKAWNGERVWTWIKGLVSTEHLKEFFVYNSTSPVRAHLWFLPALIYCYLLALLIEKWRMRRAAYCMAPVLLAILLWRAEFCVFFDRFYHTMEYRNFLFTGMSFFLTGQIIHEYQDKIVCKRLEQWMQWGLKAGMIFGVALSMMEYAFRGAGEIYTGNCVAVICLFLWLILYGREINFPSVLVETGRRYAFLIYLLHPAVSDLLKKCSEGLGVSNCQIYFWLRPVLVYMLTVVTVSGISAVSAYARQNILQNNHV
;
A
#
# COMPACT_ATOMS: atom_id res chain seq x y z
N MET A 1 2.74 -17.06 13.59
CA MET A 1 4.18 -16.72 13.70
C MET A 1 4.40 -15.31 13.14
N ARG A 2 5.17 -14.48 13.85
CA ARG A 2 5.52 -13.11 13.42
C ARG A 2 6.70 -13.17 12.45
N ASN A 3 6.65 -12.41 11.36
CA ASN A 3 7.76 -12.34 10.41
C ASN A 3 8.41 -10.96 10.48
N LYS A 4 9.56 -10.87 11.18
CA LYS A 4 10.31 -9.62 11.38
C LYS A 4 10.78 -9.01 10.05
N SER A 5 11.07 -9.83 9.05
CA SER A 5 11.50 -9.35 7.73
C SER A 5 10.37 -8.64 6.99
N LEU A 6 9.15 -9.20 7.00
CA LEU A 6 7.97 -8.54 6.43
C LEU A 6 7.62 -7.27 7.22
N ASP A 7 7.80 -7.28 8.55
CA ASP A 7 7.66 -6.07 9.36
C ASP A 7 8.66 -4.99 8.93
N ALA A 8 9.95 -5.30 8.75
CA ALA A 8 10.95 -4.34 8.29
C ALA A 8 10.64 -3.80 6.88
N VAL A 9 10.30 -4.68 5.94
CA VAL A 9 10.03 -4.27 4.55
C VAL A 9 8.73 -3.48 4.42
N LYS A 10 7.73 -3.68 5.31
CA LYS A 10 6.57 -2.77 5.39
C LYS A 10 6.98 -1.33 5.73
N ALA A 11 8.03 -1.12 6.52
CA ALA A 11 8.52 0.24 6.80
C ALA A 11 9.10 0.89 5.54
N ILE A 12 9.87 0.10 4.78
CA ILE A 12 10.43 0.53 3.49
C ILE A 12 9.28 0.81 2.50
N ALA A 13 8.32 -0.10 2.37
CA ALA A 13 7.15 0.07 1.51
C ALA A 13 6.32 1.31 1.90
N ALA A 14 6.16 1.61 3.20
CA ALA A 14 5.51 2.83 3.66
C ALA A 14 6.28 4.09 3.22
N CYS A 15 7.62 4.08 3.30
CA CYS A 15 8.46 5.16 2.76
C CYS A 15 8.29 5.31 1.23
N LEU A 16 8.29 4.20 0.50
CA LEU A 16 8.05 4.20 -0.95
C LEU A 16 6.67 4.78 -1.29
N VAL A 17 5.63 4.48 -0.53
CA VAL A 17 4.31 5.12 -0.69
C VAL A 17 4.39 6.63 -0.53
N VAL A 18 5.17 7.15 0.42
CA VAL A 18 5.40 8.60 0.52
C VAL A 18 6.05 9.14 -0.75
N CYS A 19 7.08 8.47 -1.28
CA CYS A 19 7.76 8.88 -2.52
C CYS A 19 6.86 8.84 -3.77
N ILE A 20 5.82 7.99 -3.79
CA ILE A 20 4.82 8.00 -4.86
C ILE A 20 4.02 9.31 -4.85
N HIS A 21 3.56 9.75 -3.67
CA HIS A 21 2.68 10.91 -3.52
C HIS A 21 3.43 12.24 -3.39
N VAL A 22 4.63 12.22 -2.81
CA VAL A 22 5.52 13.36 -2.63
C VAL A 22 6.80 13.06 -3.36
N SER A 23 6.87 13.51 -4.59
CA SER A 23 7.90 13.10 -5.55
C SER A 23 9.10 14.03 -5.46
N PHE A 24 10.30 13.46 -5.67
CA PHE A 24 11.46 14.26 -6.01
C PHE A 24 11.23 14.99 -7.35
N PRO A 25 11.93 16.10 -7.61
CA PRO A 25 11.78 16.83 -8.86
C PRO A 25 12.43 16.11 -10.05
N GLY A 26 11.97 16.44 -11.26
CA GLY A 26 12.58 16.01 -12.52
C GLY A 26 12.56 14.50 -12.76
N GLN A 27 13.50 14.04 -13.60
CA GLN A 27 13.63 12.63 -14.00
C GLN A 27 13.94 11.71 -12.83
N ALA A 28 14.79 12.15 -11.90
CA ALA A 28 15.10 11.39 -10.69
C ALA A 28 13.83 11.01 -9.90
N GLY A 29 12.88 11.94 -9.76
CA GLY A 29 11.60 11.65 -9.12
C GLY A 29 10.73 10.64 -9.85
N GLN A 30 10.77 10.62 -11.18
CA GLN A 30 10.06 9.61 -11.95
C GLN A 30 10.70 8.23 -11.79
N LEU A 31 12.03 8.13 -11.81
CA LEU A 31 12.73 6.87 -11.56
C LEU A 31 12.44 6.33 -10.15
N VAL A 32 12.46 7.20 -9.13
CA VAL A 32 12.07 6.82 -7.76
C VAL A 32 10.62 6.35 -7.71
N LYS A 33 9.70 7.04 -8.40
CA LYS A 33 8.29 6.59 -8.50
C LYS A 33 8.18 5.21 -9.13
N VAL A 34 8.84 4.96 -10.25
CA VAL A 34 8.84 3.68 -10.95
C VAL A 34 9.22 2.57 -9.96
N LEU A 35 10.31 2.72 -9.22
CA LEU A 35 10.73 1.75 -8.19
C LEU A 35 9.71 1.64 -7.05
N ALA A 36 9.15 2.76 -6.61
CA ALA A 36 8.25 2.83 -5.46
C ALA A 36 6.89 2.16 -5.71
N ARG A 37 6.42 2.07 -6.97
CA ARG A 37 5.12 1.46 -7.32
C ARG A 37 4.97 -0.01 -6.88
N CYS A 38 6.05 -0.71 -6.53
CA CYS A 38 5.99 -2.05 -5.96
C CYS A 38 5.37 -2.10 -4.54
N ALA A 39 5.28 -0.96 -3.85
CA ALA A 39 4.85 -0.91 -2.44
C ALA A 39 3.41 -1.35 -2.22
N VAL A 40 2.46 -0.94 -3.07
CA VAL A 40 1.05 -1.31 -2.91
C VAL A 40 0.81 -2.80 -3.20
N PRO A 41 1.33 -3.39 -4.31
CA PRO A 41 1.37 -4.83 -4.49
C PRO A 41 1.93 -5.59 -3.28
N PHE A 42 3.05 -5.11 -2.71
CA PHE A 42 3.65 -5.71 -1.52
C PHE A 42 2.67 -5.74 -0.33
N PHE A 43 1.94 -4.64 -0.05
CA PHE A 43 0.95 -4.62 1.03
C PHE A 43 -0.22 -5.59 0.80
N PHE A 44 -0.67 -5.77 -0.45
CA PHE A 44 -1.68 -6.79 -0.78
C PHE A 44 -1.14 -8.20 -0.55
N MET A 45 0.09 -8.51 -0.99
CA MET A 45 0.73 -9.80 -0.72
C MET A 45 0.88 -10.07 0.78
N VAL A 46 1.34 -9.09 1.56
CA VAL A 46 1.43 -9.20 3.03
C VAL A 46 0.05 -9.50 3.63
N SER A 47 -0.98 -8.79 3.20
CA SER A 47 -2.34 -8.96 3.71
C SER A 47 -2.89 -10.35 3.40
N GLY A 48 -2.70 -10.83 2.17
CA GLY A 48 -3.07 -12.16 1.73
C GLY A 48 -2.32 -13.26 2.47
N TYR A 49 -1.00 -13.13 2.58
CA TYR A 49 -0.15 -14.05 3.33
C TYR A 49 -0.66 -14.21 4.77
N PHE A 50 -0.93 -13.12 5.50
CA PHE A 50 -1.48 -13.22 6.86
C PHE A 50 -2.98 -13.52 6.94
N CYS A 51 -3.65 -13.74 5.81
CA CYS A 51 -5.06 -14.14 5.72
C CYS A 51 -5.24 -15.64 5.43
N TYR A 52 -4.15 -16.39 5.24
CA TYR A 52 -4.23 -17.83 5.06
C TYR A 52 -4.56 -18.55 6.37
N TYR A 53 -5.53 -19.47 6.32
CA TYR A 53 -5.96 -20.28 7.46
C TYR A 53 -6.23 -21.73 7.01
N GLN A 54 -5.83 -22.70 7.84
CA GLN A 54 -6.10 -24.13 7.63
C GLN A 54 -7.28 -24.67 8.47
N ASN A 55 -7.78 -23.91 9.45
CA ASN A 55 -8.67 -24.43 10.49
C ASN A 55 -10.11 -23.88 10.40
N CYS A 56 -11.06 -24.55 11.06
CA CYS A 56 -12.51 -24.24 11.10
C CYS A 56 -12.87 -22.81 11.54
N ASN A 57 -11.93 -22.06 12.13
CA ASN A 57 -12.12 -20.66 12.53
C ASN A 57 -11.74 -19.63 11.45
N ALA A 58 -11.42 -20.06 10.22
CA ALA A 58 -11.01 -19.18 9.12
C ALA A 58 -11.97 -18.00 8.93
N SER A 59 -13.28 -18.26 8.78
CA SER A 59 -14.29 -17.22 8.55
C SER A 59 -14.34 -16.18 9.67
N LYS A 60 -14.27 -16.61 10.94
CA LYS A 60 -14.26 -15.69 12.10
C LYS A 60 -13.03 -14.77 12.06
N ARG A 61 -11.86 -15.31 11.70
CA ARG A 61 -10.61 -14.54 11.64
C ARG A 61 -10.59 -13.58 10.45
N ILE A 62 -11.14 -13.97 9.29
CA ILE A 62 -11.27 -13.07 8.14
C ILE A 62 -12.28 -11.96 8.48
N LEU A 63 -13.41 -12.28 9.12
CA LEU A 63 -14.38 -11.26 9.56
C LEU A 63 -13.76 -10.25 10.54
N SER A 64 -12.95 -10.71 11.49
CA SER A 64 -12.21 -9.83 12.39
C SER A 64 -11.27 -8.89 11.63
N LYS A 65 -10.60 -9.36 10.57
CA LYS A 65 -9.78 -8.50 9.69
C LYS A 65 -10.63 -7.48 8.95
N ILE A 66 -11.79 -7.87 8.42
CA ILE A 66 -12.73 -6.95 7.75
C ILE A 66 -13.14 -5.84 8.71
N LEU A 67 -13.62 -6.19 9.91
CA LEU A 67 -14.03 -5.22 10.92
C LEU A 67 -12.88 -4.28 11.32
N HIS A 68 -11.67 -4.83 11.45
CA HIS A 68 -10.49 -4.03 11.73
C HIS A 68 -10.20 -3.01 10.62
N ILE A 69 -10.16 -3.44 9.35
CA ILE A 69 -9.91 -2.52 8.23
C ILE A 69 -11.07 -1.54 8.02
N MET A 70 -12.33 -1.95 8.23
CA MET A 70 -13.49 -1.06 8.20
C MET A 70 -13.37 0.05 9.25
N LYS A 71 -12.95 -0.28 10.47
CA LYS A 71 -12.69 0.71 11.52
C LYS A 71 -11.59 1.69 11.09
N LEU A 72 -10.49 1.19 10.55
CA LEU A 72 -9.40 2.04 10.04
C LEU A 72 -9.88 2.94 8.89
N PHE A 73 -10.67 2.40 7.97
CA PHE A 73 -11.23 3.16 6.86
C PHE A 73 -12.19 4.26 7.34
N ALA A 74 -13.11 3.95 8.26
CA ALA A 74 -14.01 4.94 8.83
C ALA A 74 -13.25 6.08 9.52
N VAL A 75 -12.24 5.76 10.34
CA VAL A 75 -11.37 6.77 10.96
C VAL A 75 -10.64 7.61 9.90
N SER A 76 -10.15 6.98 8.84
CA SER A 76 -9.44 7.66 7.75
C SER A 76 -10.34 8.62 6.98
N VAL A 77 -11.58 8.20 6.68
CA VAL A 77 -12.58 9.03 5.99
C VAL A 77 -12.98 10.21 6.85
N VAL A 78 -13.25 10.01 8.14
CA VAL A 78 -13.59 11.11 9.06
C VAL A 78 -12.43 12.10 9.18
N PHE A 79 -11.21 11.59 9.38
CA PHE A 79 -10.02 12.42 9.44
C PHE A 79 -9.86 13.28 8.18
N TYR A 80 -9.93 12.67 6.99
CA TYR A 80 -9.76 13.40 5.75
C TYR A 80 -10.93 14.29 5.39
N PHE A 81 -12.14 13.95 5.80
CA PHE A 81 -13.28 14.83 5.63
C PHE A 81 -13.07 16.15 6.39
N ILE A 82 -12.66 16.05 7.67
CA ILE A 82 -12.33 17.22 8.49
C ILE A 82 -11.12 17.98 7.89
N TRP A 83 -10.09 17.25 7.47
CA TRP A 83 -8.89 17.82 6.86
C TRP A 83 -9.18 18.61 5.58
N GLU A 84 -9.98 18.05 4.66
CA GLU A 84 -10.38 18.73 3.43
C GLU A 84 -11.22 19.96 3.73
N CYS A 85 -12.18 19.89 4.67
CA CYS A 85 -12.92 21.07 5.11
C CYS A 85 -11.99 22.18 5.58
N PHE A 86 -11.00 21.85 6.41
CA PHE A 86 -9.98 22.79 6.89
C PHE A 86 -9.15 23.37 5.75
N MET A 87 -8.60 22.53 4.87
CA MET A 87 -7.76 22.96 3.75
C MET A 87 -8.52 23.83 2.73
N LYS A 88 -9.78 23.48 2.44
CA LYS A 88 -10.65 24.27 1.56
C LYS A 88 -10.97 25.62 2.16
N ALA A 89 -11.32 25.67 3.45
CA ALA A 89 -11.52 26.93 4.16
C ALA A 89 -10.25 27.81 4.17
N TRP A 90 -9.09 27.20 4.44
CA TRP A 90 -7.78 27.89 4.41
C TRP A 90 -7.46 28.48 3.02
N ASN A 91 -7.85 27.79 1.95
CA ASN A 91 -7.66 28.24 0.57
C ASN A 91 -8.73 29.25 0.10
N GLY A 92 -9.72 29.59 0.92
CA GLY A 92 -10.84 30.44 0.51
C GLY A 92 -11.84 29.77 -0.44
N GLU A 93 -11.83 28.43 -0.52
CA GLU A 93 -12.74 27.65 -1.37
C GLU A 93 -14.09 27.41 -0.66
N ARG A 94 -15.17 27.29 -1.44
CA ARG A 94 -16.51 26.99 -0.90
C ARG A 94 -16.64 25.51 -0.51
N VAL A 95 -16.42 25.21 0.77
CA VAL A 95 -16.54 23.87 1.37
C VAL A 95 -17.85 23.16 0.98
N TRP A 96 -18.97 23.88 1.00
CA TRP A 96 -20.29 23.33 0.66
C TRP A 96 -20.39 22.78 -0.77
N THR A 97 -19.73 23.43 -1.74
CA THR A 97 -19.70 22.97 -3.13
C THR A 97 -18.98 21.63 -3.25
N TRP A 98 -17.86 21.48 -2.53
CA TRP A 98 -17.13 20.22 -2.48
C TRP A 98 -17.95 19.11 -1.81
N ILE A 99 -18.60 19.37 -0.67
CA ILE A 99 -19.46 18.40 0.03
C ILE A 99 -20.58 17.90 -0.89
N LYS A 100 -21.25 18.79 -1.63
CA LYS A 100 -22.28 18.40 -2.60
C LYS A 100 -21.73 17.49 -3.70
N GLY A 101 -20.50 17.75 -4.16
CA GLY A 101 -19.82 16.92 -5.15
C GLY A 101 -19.60 15.48 -4.66
N LEU A 102 -19.26 15.28 -3.37
CA LEU A 102 -18.98 13.96 -2.79
C LEU A 102 -20.13 12.96 -2.94
N VAL A 103 -21.38 13.44 -2.93
CA VAL A 103 -22.60 12.60 -2.97
C VAL A 103 -23.15 12.48 -4.40
N SER A 104 -22.40 12.94 -5.42
CA SER A 104 -22.80 12.74 -6.81
C SER A 104 -22.89 11.24 -7.15
N THR A 105 -23.85 10.89 -8.01
CA THR A 105 -24.10 9.51 -8.44
C THR A 105 -22.86 8.88 -9.09
N GLU A 106 -22.09 9.67 -9.82
CA GLU A 106 -20.83 9.25 -10.44
C GLU A 106 -19.80 8.83 -9.39
N HIS A 107 -19.51 9.67 -8.41
CA HIS A 107 -18.53 9.36 -7.37
C HIS A 107 -18.95 8.19 -6.47
N LEU A 108 -20.25 8.05 -6.18
CA LEU A 108 -20.77 6.88 -5.48
C LEU A 108 -20.57 5.60 -6.31
N LYS A 109 -20.85 5.65 -7.62
CA LYS A 109 -20.61 4.52 -8.53
C LYS A 109 -19.13 4.15 -8.57
N GLU A 110 -18.23 5.12 -8.74
CA GLU A 110 -16.79 4.87 -8.74
C GLU A 110 -16.29 4.29 -7.42
N PHE A 111 -16.85 4.70 -6.28
CA PHE A 111 -16.51 4.14 -4.98
C PHE A 111 -16.93 2.67 -4.85
N PHE A 112 -18.19 2.34 -5.18
CA PHE A 112 -18.69 0.98 -5.04
C PHE A 112 -18.14 0.00 -6.10
N VAL A 113 -17.91 0.48 -7.32
CA VAL A 113 -17.42 -0.37 -8.43
C VAL A 113 -15.90 -0.47 -8.43
N TYR A 114 -15.19 0.65 -8.25
CA TYR A 114 -13.73 0.71 -8.42
C TYR A 114 -12.96 1.00 -7.13
N ASN A 115 -13.64 1.15 -5.99
CA ASN A 115 -13.02 1.57 -4.73
C ASN A 115 -12.33 2.95 -4.81
N SER A 116 -12.75 3.79 -5.76
CA SER A 116 -12.21 5.14 -5.94
C SER A 116 -12.56 6.00 -4.72
N THR A 117 -11.54 6.58 -4.11
CA THR A 117 -11.66 7.54 -3.01
C THR A 117 -11.20 8.94 -3.43
N SER A 118 -10.98 9.14 -4.73
CA SER A 118 -10.50 10.38 -5.34
C SER A 118 -11.24 11.64 -4.90
N PRO A 119 -12.58 11.63 -4.70
CA PRO A 119 -13.31 12.83 -4.24
C PRO A 119 -12.89 13.32 -2.85
N VAL A 120 -12.41 12.42 -1.99
CA VAL A 120 -11.87 12.76 -0.66
C VAL A 120 -10.35 12.81 -0.74
N ARG A 121 -9.71 11.65 -0.97
CA ARG A 121 -8.28 11.52 -1.23
C ARG A 121 -7.99 10.21 -1.97
N ALA A 122 -7.40 10.32 -3.16
CA ALA A 122 -7.14 9.18 -4.04
C ALA A 122 -6.30 8.05 -3.40
N HIS A 123 -5.33 8.38 -2.53
CA HIS A 123 -4.45 7.37 -1.91
C HIS A 123 -5.21 6.37 -1.03
N LEU A 124 -6.39 6.75 -0.49
CA LEU A 124 -7.16 5.94 0.45
C LEU A 124 -7.73 4.65 -0.15
N TRP A 125 -7.75 4.53 -1.48
CA TRP A 125 -8.38 3.44 -2.24
C TRP A 125 -7.93 2.03 -1.80
N PHE A 126 -6.71 1.91 -1.26
CA PHE A 126 -6.17 0.64 -0.78
C PHE A 126 -7.04 0.03 0.34
N LEU A 127 -7.64 0.83 1.22
CA LEU A 127 -8.45 0.34 2.33
C LEU A 127 -9.77 -0.31 1.88
N PRO A 128 -10.65 0.36 1.12
CA PRO A 128 -11.84 -0.29 0.58
C PRO A 128 -11.49 -1.46 -0.35
N ALA A 129 -10.42 -1.34 -1.17
CA ALA A 129 -9.98 -2.45 -1.99
C ALA A 129 -9.59 -3.69 -1.16
N LEU A 130 -8.90 -3.49 -0.03
CA LEU A 130 -8.52 -4.57 0.87
C LEU A 130 -9.73 -5.17 1.60
N ILE A 131 -10.73 -4.37 1.97
CA ILE A 131 -12.01 -4.86 2.51
C ILE A 131 -12.66 -5.82 1.50
N TYR A 132 -12.73 -5.43 0.23
CA TYR A 132 -13.30 -6.25 -0.83
C TYR A 132 -12.50 -7.54 -1.05
N CYS A 133 -11.17 -7.48 -0.97
CA CYS A 133 -10.32 -8.69 -1.02
C CYS A 133 -10.67 -9.67 0.10
N TYR A 134 -10.84 -9.17 1.34
CA TYR A 134 -11.23 -10.02 2.46
C TYR A 134 -12.66 -10.55 2.34
N LEU A 135 -13.60 -9.76 1.83
CA LEU A 135 -14.96 -10.21 1.53
C LEU A 135 -14.96 -11.35 0.49
N LEU A 136 -14.18 -11.22 -0.58
CA LEU A 136 -14.04 -12.28 -1.55
C LEU A 136 -13.33 -13.51 -0.97
N ALA A 137 -12.33 -13.32 -0.10
CA ALA A 137 -11.69 -14.41 0.63
C ALA A 137 -12.68 -15.16 1.54
N LEU A 138 -13.63 -14.46 2.18
CA LEU A 138 -14.73 -15.10 2.92
C LEU A 138 -15.60 -15.98 2.02
N LEU A 139 -15.97 -15.48 0.83
CA LEU A 139 -16.78 -16.23 -0.13
C LEU A 139 -16.03 -17.47 -0.64
N ILE A 140 -14.75 -17.32 -1.01
CA ILE A 140 -13.88 -18.42 -1.44
C ILE A 140 -13.80 -19.49 -0.36
N GLU A 141 -13.65 -19.09 0.91
CA GLU A 141 -13.60 -20.02 2.03
C GLU A 141 -14.95 -20.71 2.26
N LYS A 142 -16.05 -19.94 2.25
CA LYS A 142 -17.42 -20.46 2.44
C LYS A 142 -17.79 -21.50 1.38
N TRP A 143 -17.40 -21.26 0.13
CA TRP A 143 -17.68 -22.16 -1.00
C TRP A 143 -16.57 -23.19 -1.25
N ARG A 144 -15.51 -23.20 -0.43
CA ARG A 144 -14.35 -24.11 -0.57
C ARG A 144 -13.69 -24.05 -1.96
N MET A 145 -13.72 -22.89 -2.62
CA MET A 145 -13.21 -22.68 -3.99
C MET A 145 -11.74 -22.24 -4.03
N ARG A 146 -10.95 -22.58 -3.01
CA ARG A 146 -9.58 -22.06 -2.85
C ARG A 146 -8.67 -22.40 -4.05
N ARG A 147 -8.74 -23.64 -4.55
CA ARG A 147 -7.96 -24.06 -5.73
C ARG A 147 -8.32 -23.24 -6.98
N ALA A 148 -9.61 -23.05 -7.23
CA ALA A 148 -10.08 -22.22 -8.33
C ALA A 148 -9.60 -20.77 -8.19
N ALA A 149 -9.72 -20.19 -6.99
CA ALA A 149 -9.21 -18.85 -6.71
C ALA A 149 -7.69 -18.74 -6.98
N TYR A 150 -6.90 -19.74 -6.60
CA TYR A 150 -5.46 -19.75 -6.86
C TYR A 150 -5.13 -19.85 -8.35
N CYS A 151 -5.89 -20.63 -9.13
CA CYS A 151 -5.78 -20.62 -10.59
C CYS A 151 -6.15 -19.26 -11.20
N MET A 152 -7.02 -18.49 -10.55
CA MET A 152 -7.38 -17.14 -11.02
C MET A 152 -6.31 -16.08 -10.71
N ALA A 153 -5.41 -16.29 -9.76
CA ALA A 153 -4.35 -15.32 -9.44
C ALA A 153 -3.50 -14.89 -10.66
N PRO A 154 -2.94 -15.82 -11.47
CA PRO A 154 -2.21 -15.45 -12.69
C PRO A 154 -3.12 -14.85 -13.77
N VAL A 155 -4.38 -15.28 -13.87
CA VAL A 155 -5.35 -14.72 -14.83
C VAL A 155 -5.65 -13.25 -14.50
N LEU A 156 -5.89 -12.94 -13.23
CA LEU A 156 -6.12 -11.57 -12.76
C LEU A 156 -4.87 -10.70 -12.96
N LEU A 157 -3.67 -11.24 -12.72
CA LEU A 157 -2.42 -10.54 -12.99
C LEU A 157 -2.23 -10.29 -14.50
N ALA A 158 -2.56 -11.24 -15.36
CA ALA A 158 -2.49 -11.06 -16.81
C ALA A 158 -3.47 -9.98 -17.30
N ILE A 159 -4.71 -9.96 -16.77
CA ILE A 159 -5.68 -8.91 -17.09
C ILE A 159 -5.20 -7.54 -16.56
N LEU A 160 -4.61 -7.50 -15.36
CA LEU A 160 -3.99 -6.29 -14.81
C LEU A 160 -2.91 -5.75 -15.75
N LEU A 161 -1.95 -6.59 -16.14
CA LEU A 161 -0.86 -6.19 -17.03
C LEU A 161 -1.37 -5.84 -18.42
N TRP A 162 -2.39 -6.55 -18.92
CA TRP A 162 -3.04 -6.17 -20.18
C TRP A 162 -3.60 -4.76 -20.12
N ARG A 163 -4.42 -4.46 -19.11
CA ARG A 163 -5.09 -3.16 -18.98
C ARG A 163 -4.15 -2.02 -18.60
N ALA A 164 -3.12 -2.30 -17.83
CA ALA A 164 -2.17 -1.30 -17.36
C ALA A 164 -1.04 -1.05 -18.36
N GLU A 165 -0.58 -2.10 -19.06
CA GLU A 165 0.69 -2.07 -19.81
C GLU A 165 0.54 -2.41 -21.29
N PHE A 166 -0.05 -3.55 -21.62
CA PHE A 166 0.00 -4.08 -22.99
C PHE A 166 -1.06 -3.53 -23.93
N CYS A 167 -2.20 -3.04 -23.42
CA CYS A 167 -3.30 -2.55 -24.25
C CYS A 167 -2.90 -1.34 -25.12
N VAL A 168 -1.89 -0.58 -24.68
CA VAL A 168 -1.37 0.59 -25.40
C VAL A 168 -0.79 0.20 -26.75
N PHE A 169 -0.24 -1.01 -26.90
CA PHE A 169 0.25 -1.52 -28.20
C PHE A 169 -0.89 -1.83 -29.20
N PHE A 170 -2.14 -1.75 -28.75
CA PHE A 170 -3.34 -1.97 -29.55
C PHE A 170 -4.22 -0.72 -29.62
N ASP A 171 -3.64 0.47 -29.38
CA ASP A 171 -4.34 1.76 -29.35
C ASP A 171 -5.54 1.79 -28.38
N ARG A 172 -5.47 1.00 -27.30
CA ARG A 172 -6.49 0.97 -26.24
C ARG A 172 -5.98 1.66 -24.99
N PHE A 173 -6.88 2.38 -24.34
CA PHE A 173 -6.63 3.07 -23.08
C PHE A 173 -7.67 2.64 -22.04
N TYR A 174 -7.19 2.37 -20.82
CA TYR A 174 -8.02 2.15 -19.66
C TYR A 174 -7.69 3.19 -18.59
N HIS A 175 -8.72 3.76 -17.99
CA HIS A 175 -8.56 4.64 -16.84
C HIS A 175 -7.99 3.86 -15.67
N THR A 176 -7.18 4.53 -14.84
CA THR A 176 -6.48 3.90 -13.71
C THR A 176 -7.41 3.07 -12.82
N MET A 177 -8.61 3.56 -12.54
CA MET A 177 -9.60 2.87 -11.70
C MET A 177 -10.07 1.51 -12.25
N GLU A 178 -10.00 1.30 -13.57
CA GLU A 178 -10.47 0.09 -14.23
C GLU A 178 -9.53 -1.12 -14.03
N TYR A 179 -8.30 -0.88 -13.60
CA TYR A 179 -7.32 -1.92 -13.26
C TYR A 179 -6.73 -1.77 -11.85
N ARG A 180 -6.69 -0.55 -11.30
CA ARG A 180 -6.30 -0.24 -9.92
C ARG A 180 -7.49 -0.34 -8.98
N ASN A 181 -7.99 -1.56 -8.79
CA ASN A 181 -9.11 -1.88 -7.92
C ASN A 181 -8.87 -3.19 -7.14
N PHE A 182 -9.82 -3.56 -6.28
CA PHE A 182 -9.73 -4.78 -5.48
C PHE A 182 -9.56 -6.06 -6.30
N LEU A 183 -10.11 -6.12 -7.52
CA LEU A 183 -10.15 -7.37 -8.29
C LEU A 183 -8.83 -7.61 -9.02
N PHE A 184 -8.40 -6.67 -9.86
CA PHE A 184 -7.22 -6.89 -10.70
C PHE A 184 -5.93 -6.64 -9.94
N THR A 185 -5.80 -5.52 -9.25
CA THR A 185 -4.60 -5.24 -8.44
C THR A 185 -4.70 -5.93 -7.08
N GLY A 186 -5.83 -5.81 -6.38
CA GLY A 186 -5.96 -6.36 -5.03
C GLY A 186 -5.83 -7.89 -5.00
N MET A 187 -6.73 -8.60 -5.69
CA MET A 187 -6.81 -10.06 -5.60
C MET A 187 -5.65 -10.79 -6.26
N SER A 188 -5.06 -10.26 -7.34
CA SER A 188 -3.87 -10.89 -7.95
C SER A 188 -2.73 -11.01 -6.94
N PHE A 189 -2.37 -9.92 -6.27
CA PHE A 189 -1.30 -9.90 -5.27
C PHE A 189 -1.73 -10.51 -3.93
N PHE A 190 -2.98 -10.31 -3.50
CA PHE A 190 -3.51 -10.90 -2.27
C PHE A 190 -3.52 -12.44 -2.35
N LEU A 191 -4.03 -13.01 -3.44
CA LEU A 191 -4.01 -14.46 -3.65
C LEU A 191 -2.60 -14.98 -3.80
N THR A 192 -1.70 -14.25 -4.47
CA THR A 192 -0.27 -14.63 -4.54
C THR A 192 0.33 -14.75 -3.14
N GLY A 193 0.07 -13.78 -2.24
CA GLY A 193 0.47 -13.87 -0.85
C GLY A 193 -0.10 -15.10 -0.11
N GLN A 194 -1.38 -15.41 -0.34
CA GLN A 194 -2.01 -16.62 0.22
C GLN A 194 -1.39 -17.92 -0.30
N ILE A 195 -1.14 -18.01 -1.61
CA ILE A 195 -0.49 -19.15 -2.26
C ILE A 195 0.90 -19.38 -1.64
N ILE A 196 1.69 -18.31 -1.49
CA ILE A 196 3.03 -18.40 -0.87
C ILE A 196 2.95 -18.94 0.56
N HIS A 197 1.95 -18.55 1.34
CA HIS A 197 1.77 -19.12 2.69
C HIS A 197 1.31 -20.58 2.65
N GLU A 198 0.33 -20.93 1.81
CA GLU A 198 -0.17 -22.31 1.69
C GLU A 198 0.96 -23.29 1.34
N TYR A 199 1.85 -22.89 0.42
CA TYR A 199 2.97 -23.73 -0.02
C TYR A 199 4.28 -23.42 0.70
N GLN A 200 4.26 -22.62 1.78
CA GLN A 200 5.48 -22.16 2.44
C GLN A 200 6.38 -23.32 2.84
N ASP A 201 5.85 -24.38 3.43
CA ASP A 201 6.66 -25.51 3.91
C ASP A 201 7.39 -26.21 2.75
N LYS A 202 6.73 -26.34 1.59
CA LYS A 202 7.35 -26.88 0.37
C LYS A 202 8.40 -25.93 -0.22
N ILE A 203 8.14 -24.61 -0.17
CA ILE A 203 9.07 -23.60 -0.69
C ILE A 203 10.32 -23.56 0.19
N VAL A 204 10.18 -23.63 1.51
CA VAL A 204 11.29 -23.63 2.48
C VAL A 204 12.23 -24.83 2.28
N CYS A 205 11.74 -26.00 1.84
CA CYS A 205 12.62 -27.11 1.49
C CYS A 205 13.62 -26.76 0.36
N LYS A 206 13.24 -25.88 -0.57
CA LYS A 206 14.11 -25.42 -1.67
C LYS A 206 15.13 -24.35 -1.26
N ARG A 207 15.11 -23.91 0.00
CA ARG A 207 15.97 -22.84 0.52
C ARG A 207 17.46 -23.14 0.37
N LEU A 208 17.85 -24.40 0.56
CA LEU A 208 19.23 -24.88 0.48
C LEU A 208 19.74 -24.91 -0.97
N GLU A 209 18.84 -24.86 -1.95
CA GLU A 209 19.21 -24.90 -3.35
C GLU A 209 19.73 -23.54 -3.80
N GLN A 210 21.03 -23.47 -4.12
CA GLN A 210 21.70 -22.21 -4.41
C GLN A 210 21.10 -21.49 -5.64
N TRP A 211 20.59 -22.25 -6.62
CA TRP A 211 19.90 -21.70 -7.79
C TRP A 211 18.64 -20.90 -7.43
N MET A 212 17.94 -21.26 -6.35
CA MET A 212 16.76 -20.52 -5.88
C MET A 212 17.17 -19.12 -5.39
N GLN A 213 18.26 -19.04 -4.61
CA GLN A 213 18.76 -17.78 -4.08
C GLN A 213 19.23 -16.86 -5.22
N TRP A 214 20.01 -17.39 -6.17
CA TRP A 214 20.48 -16.63 -7.34
C TRP A 214 19.33 -16.25 -8.26
N GLY A 215 18.39 -17.16 -8.51
CA GLY A 215 17.21 -16.91 -9.35
C GLY A 215 16.34 -15.79 -8.80
N LEU A 216 16.09 -15.74 -7.49
CA LEU A 216 15.32 -14.65 -6.87
C LEU A 216 16.06 -13.31 -6.91
N LYS A 217 17.38 -13.30 -6.70
CA LYS A 217 18.19 -12.07 -6.84
C LYS A 217 18.20 -11.57 -8.29
N ALA A 218 18.42 -12.47 -9.24
CA ALA A 218 18.38 -12.18 -10.67
C ALA A 218 16.99 -11.68 -11.08
N GLY A 219 15.91 -12.30 -10.59
CA GLY A 219 14.53 -11.87 -10.84
C GLY A 219 14.22 -10.48 -10.28
N MET A 220 14.74 -10.13 -9.09
CA MET A 220 14.62 -8.77 -8.56
C MET A 220 15.36 -7.74 -9.42
N ILE A 221 16.60 -8.02 -9.82
CA ILE A 221 17.40 -7.13 -10.67
C ILE A 221 16.74 -6.98 -12.05
N PHE A 222 16.34 -8.10 -12.65
CA PHE A 222 15.63 -8.13 -13.92
C PHE A 222 14.32 -7.35 -13.86
N GLY A 223 13.52 -7.53 -12.79
CA GLY A 223 12.29 -6.78 -12.60
C GLY A 223 12.53 -5.27 -12.50
N VAL A 224 13.56 -4.84 -11.76
CA VAL A 224 13.93 -3.41 -11.69
C VAL A 224 14.36 -2.87 -13.06
N ALA A 225 15.24 -3.60 -13.77
CA ALA A 225 15.69 -3.20 -15.11
C ALA A 225 14.54 -3.13 -16.11
N LEU A 226 13.63 -4.11 -16.06
CA LEU A 226 12.43 -4.14 -16.90
C LEU A 226 11.52 -2.95 -16.61
N SER A 227 11.28 -2.59 -15.35
CA SER A 227 10.48 -1.40 -15.01
C SER A 227 11.10 -0.11 -15.56
N MET A 228 12.42 0.00 -15.51
CA MET A 228 13.14 1.16 -16.06
C MET A 228 13.04 1.23 -17.58
N MET A 229 13.14 0.08 -18.24
CA MET A 229 12.95 -0.03 -19.68
C MET A 229 11.52 0.31 -20.09
N GLU A 230 10.52 -0.23 -19.39
CA GLU A 230 9.10 0.07 -19.60
C GLU A 230 8.82 1.57 -19.45
N TYR A 231 9.39 2.20 -18.42
CA TYR A 231 9.33 3.65 -18.22
C TYR A 231 9.99 4.43 -19.36
N ALA A 232 11.16 4.01 -19.82
CA ALA A 232 11.87 4.68 -20.91
C ALA A 232 11.07 4.66 -22.23
N PHE A 233 10.34 3.57 -22.51
CA PHE A 233 9.55 3.44 -23.73
C PHE A 233 8.18 4.13 -23.67
N ARG A 234 7.51 4.15 -22.51
CA ARG A 234 6.10 4.57 -22.41
C ARG A 234 5.84 5.72 -21.43
N GLY A 235 6.85 6.13 -20.67
CA GLY A 235 6.71 7.12 -19.62
C GLY A 235 6.06 6.55 -18.36
N ALA A 236 5.47 7.43 -17.56
CA ALA A 236 5.02 7.11 -16.21
C ALA A 236 3.70 6.31 -16.19
N GLY A 237 3.78 5.03 -15.81
CA GLY A 237 2.64 4.16 -15.51
C GLY A 237 2.33 4.01 -14.01
N GLU A 238 1.16 3.42 -13.73
CA GLU A 238 0.70 3.07 -12.37
C GLU A 238 1.19 1.69 -11.91
N ILE A 239 1.37 0.76 -12.86
CA ILE A 239 1.84 -0.62 -12.66
C ILE A 239 2.86 -0.92 -13.75
N TYR A 240 3.92 -1.66 -13.41
CA TYR A 240 4.97 -2.09 -14.32
C TYR A 240 5.13 -3.59 -14.26
N THR A 241 5.31 -4.28 -15.40
CA THR A 241 5.56 -5.73 -15.41
C THR A 241 6.80 -6.05 -14.59
N GLY A 242 7.85 -5.24 -14.75
CA GLY A 242 9.07 -5.34 -13.96
C GLY A 242 8.82 -5.25 -12.46
N ASN A 243 7.94 -4.36 -12.03
CA ASN A 243 7.60 -4.20 -10.61
C ASN A 243 6.85 -5.40 -10.06
N CYS A 244 5.97 -6.00 -10.86
CA CYS A 244 5.25 -7.22 -10.49
C CYS A 244 6.25 -8.38 -10.29
N VAL A 245 7.22 -8.54 -11.20
CA VAL A 245 8.28 -9.55 -11.08
C VAL A 245 9.16 -9.28 -9.86
N ALA A 246 9.64 -8.04 -9.70
CA ALA A 246 10.51 -7.66 -8.61
C ALA A 246 9.85 -7.85 -7.24
N VAL A 247 8.59 -7.46 -7.07
CA VAL A 247 7.89 -7.59 -5.78
C VAL A 247 7.61 -9.04 -5.43
N ILE A 248 7.25 -9.89 -6.40
CA ILE A 248 7.03 -11.32 -6.16
C ILE A 248 8.35 -12.00 -5.77
N CYS A 249 9.44 -11.70 -6.48
CA CYS A 249 10.77 -12.23 -6.16
C CYS A 249 11.25 -11.77 -4.79
N LEU A 250 11.08 -10.48 -4.47
CA LEU A 250 11.40 -9.91 -3.16
C LEU A 250 10.61 -10.61 -2.06
N PHE A 251 9.29 -10.78 -2.25
CA PHE A 251 8.45 -11.41 -1.24
C PHE A 251 8.88 -12.86 -0.96
N LEU A 252 9.10 -13.67 -2.02
CA LEU A 252 9.61 -15.03 -1.90
C LEU A 252 10.98 -15.06 -1.19
N TRP A 253 11.87 -14.15 -1.55
CA TRP A 253 13.19 -14.03 -0.93
C TRP A 253 13.09 -13.71 0.56
N LEU A 254 12.17 -12.82 0.97
CA LEU A 254 11.92 -12.52 2.39
C LEU A 254 11.34 -13.72 3.15
N ILE A 255 10.45 -14.50 2.54
CA ILE A 255 9.91 -15.72 3.17
C ILE A 255 11.02 -16.76 3.38
N LEU A 256 11.88 -16.96 2.38
CA LEU A 256 12.93 -17.97 2.42
C LEU A 256 14.14 -17.56 3.25
N TYR A 257 14.66 -16.34 3.06
CA TYR A 257 15.94 -15.91 3.60
C TYR A 257 15.82 -14.78 4.61
N GLY A 258 14.66 -14.12 4.70
CA GLY A 258 14.46 -12.97 5.58
C GLY A 258 14.62 -13.25 7.07
N ARG A 259 14.53 -14.51 7.50
CA ARG A 259 14.76 -14.90 8.90
C ARG A 259 16.22 -14.79 9.34
N GLU A 260 17.17 -14.92 8.41
CA GLU A 260 18.61 -14.80 8.69
C GLU A 260 19.12 -13.36 8.69
N ILE A 261 18.29 -12.43 8.22
CA ILE A 261 18.69 -11.03 8.11
C ILE A 261 18.41 -10.32 9.43
N ASN A 262 19.46 -9.76 10.01
CA ASN A 262 19.37 -8.89 11.18
C ASN A 262 18.91 -7.49 10.76
N PHE A 263 17.59 -7.31 10.62
CA PHE A 263 17.01 -6.00 10.40
C PHE A 263 17.12 -5.11 11.65
N PRO A 264 17.43 -3.81 11.50
CA PRO A 264 17.40 -2.86 12.60
C PRO A 264 16.05 -2.88 13.34
N SER A 265 16.10 -2.90 14.67
CA SER A 265 14.89 -2.96 15.52
C SER A 265 13.93 -1.80 15.24
N VAL A 266 14.47 -0.60 15.00
CA VAL A 266 13.72 0.60 14.62
C VAL A 266 12.90 0.33 13.36
N LEU A 267 13.52 -0.22 12.32
CA LEU A 267 12.84 -0.49 11.05
C LEU A 267 11.71 -1.51 11.19
N VAL A 268 11.97 -2.61 11.91
CA VAL A 268 10.96 -3.63 12.24
C VAL A 268 9.79 -3.01 13.01
N GLU A 269 10.09 -2.12 13.96
CA GLU A 269 9.09 -1.50 14.81
C GLU A 269 8.24 -0.48 14.05
N THR A 270 8.88 0.35 13.23
CA THR A 270 8.19 1.30 12.34
C THR A 270 7.24 0.56 11.40
N GLY A 271 7.66 -0.52 10.76
CA GLY A 271 6.79 -1.23 9.83
C GLY A 271 5.71 -2.06 10.52
N ARG A 272 5.91 -2.43 11.79
CA ARG A 272 4.90 -3.09 12.62
C ARG A 272 3.82 -2.11 13.11
N ARG A 273 4.23 -1.01 13.75
CA ARG A 273 3.32 -0.09 14.44
C ARG A 273 2.89 1.09 13.59
N TYR A 274 3.77 1.59 12.74
CA TYR A 274 3.62 2.92 12.12
C TYR A 274 3.31 2.88 10.64
N ALA A 275 3.52 1.76 9.91
CA ALA A 275 3.29 1.69 8.47
C ALA A 275 1.91 2.24 8.03
N PHE A 276 0.83 1.85 8.73
CA PHE A 276 -0.51 2.36 8.44
C PHE A 276 -0.65 3.86 8.76
N LEU A 277 -0.12 4.31 9.91
CA LEU A 277 -0.21 5.72 10.29
C LEU A 277 0.63 6.62 9.38
N ILE A 278 1.78 6.15 8.90
CA ILE A 278 2.57 6.82 7.86
C ILE A 278 1.74 6.93 6.58
N TYR A 279 1.14 5.82 6.12
CA TYR A 279 0.23 5.81 4.98
C TYR A 279 -0.93 6.81 5.16
N LEU A 280 -1.51 6.90 6.35
CA LEU A 280 -2.64 7.77 6.63
C LEU A 280 -2.25 9.25 6.67
N LEU A 281 -1.16 9.61 7.36
CA LEU A 281 -0.87 11.01 7.71
C LEU A 281 0.06 11.73 6.71
N HIS A 282 0.85 11.02 5.90
CA HIS A 282 1.83 11.66 5.02
C HIS A 282 1.25 12.70 4.04
N PRO A 283 0.04 12.55 3.46
CA PRO A 283 -0.54 13.57 2.59
C PRO A 283 -0.91 14.84 3.36
N ALA A 284 -1.48 14.72 4.56
CA ALA A 284 -1.78 15.87 5.42
C ALA A 284 -0.51 16.62 5.84
N VAL A 285 0.54 15.88 6.23
CA VAL A 285 1.87 16.47 6.53
C VAL A 285 2.46 17.16 5.30
N SER A 286 2.29 16.57 4.11
CA SER A 286 2.74 17.15 2.85
C SER A 286 2.02 18.46 2.49
N ASP A 287 0.72 18.54 2.75
CA ASP A 287 -0.06 19.77 2.54
C ASP A 287 0.39 20.89 3.49
N LEU A 288 0.57 20.57 4.78
CA LEU A 288 1.08 21.54 5.77
C LEU A 288 2.47 22.02 5.39
N LEU A 289 3.39 21.10 5.07
CA LEU A 289 4.74 21.48 4.70
C LEU A 289 4.74 22.39 3.46
N LYS A 290 3.87 22.11 2.48
CA LYS A 290 3.67 22.98 1.31
C LYS A 290 3.21 24.37 1.74
N LYS A 291 2.18 24.49 2.59
CA LYS A 291 1.67 25.79 3.07
C LYS A 291 2.71 26.57 3.88
N CYS A 292 3.43 25.91 4.78
CA CYS A 292 4.53 26.55 5.51
C CYS A 292 5.63 27.03 4.57
N SER A 293 5.98 26.25 3.55
CA SER A 293 6.99 26.66 2.56
C SER A 293 6.57 27.87 1.72
N GLU A 294 5.27 27.98 1.39
CA GLU A 294 4.70 29.14 0.69
C GLU A 294 4.75 30.39 1.57
N GLY A 295 4.34 30.28 2.84
CA GLY A 295 4.38 31.39 3.80
C GLY A 295 5.80 31.87 4.14
N LEU A 296 6.78 30.97 4.13
CA LEU A 296 8.19 31.30 4.33
C LEU A 296 8.90 31.78 3.05
N GLY A 297 8.23 31.79 1.90
CA GLY A 297 8.82 32.20 0.62
C GLY A 297 9.87 31.23 0.05
N VAL A 298 9.98 30.01 0.59
CA VAL A 298 10.97 28.99 0.18
C VAL A 298 10.40 27.94 -0.78
N SER A 299 9.10 28.01 -1.10
CA SER A 299 8.39 27.04 -1.93
C SER A 299 8.96 26.89 -3.35
N ASN A 300 9.63 27.92 -3.87
CA ASN A 300 10.25 27.92 -5.20
C ASN A 300 11.74 27.51 -5.17
N CYS A 301 12.30 27.22 -4.00
CA CYS A 301 13.70 26.83 -3.88
C CYS A 301 13.91 25.39 -4.38
N GLN A 302 14.88 25.19 -5.28
CA GLN A 302 15.20 23.86 -5.81
C GLN A 302 15.57 22.87 -4.70
N ILE A 303 16.29 23.34 -3.67
CA ILE A 303 16.69 22.53 -2.51
C ILE A 303 15.44 22.03 -1.76
N TYR A 304 14.41 22.88 -1.62
CA TYR A 304 13.16 22.50 -0.97
C TYR A 304 12.48 21.34 -1.71
N PHE A 305 12.44 21.34 -3.04
CA PHE A 305 11.84 20.22 -3.80
C PHE A 305 12.54 18.88 -3.57
N TRP A 306 13.87 18.88 -3.44
CA TRP A 306 14.63 17.66 -3.12
C TRP A 306 14.45 17.21 -1.67
N LEU A 307 14.35 18.16 -0.74
CA LEU A 307 14.17 17.85 0.68
C LEU A 307 12.72 17.45 1.01
N ARG A 308 11.72 17.93 0.26
CA ARG A 308 10.30 17.78 0.59
C ARG A 308 9.87 16.32 0.84
N PRO A 309 10.17 15.33 -0.02
CA PRO A 309 9.80 13.93 0.25
C PRO A 309 10.40 13.39 1.56
N VAL A 310 11.66 13.72 1.82
CA VAL A 310 12.40 13.30 3.02
C VAL A 310 11.81 13.97 4.25
N LEU A 311 11.57 15.27 4.20
CA LEU A 311 10.95 16.04 5.28
C LEU A 311 9.55 15.53 5.61
N VAL A 312 8.72 15.26 4.60
CA VAL A 312 7.39 14.68 4.82
C VAL A 312 7.49 13.33 5.52
N TYR A 313 8.37 12.44 5.08
CA TYR A 313 8.54 11.15 5.73
C TYR A 313 9.00 11.30 7.18
N MET A 314 10.06 12.09 7.42
CA MET A 314 10.63 12.28 8.76
C MET A 314 9.63 12.94 9.72
N LEU A 315 8.96 14.01 9.29
CA LEU A 315 7.92 14.67 10.08
C LEU A 315 6.76 13.71 10.37
N THR A 316 6.33 12.93 9.38
CA THR A 316 5.26 11.94 9.59
C THR A 316 5.67 10.90 10.63
N VAL A 317 6.89 10.36 10.56
CA VAL A 317 7.38 9.39 11.55
C VAL A 317 7.43 10.02 12.94
N VAL A 318 7.95 11.25 13.07
CA VAL A 318 8.02 11.98 14.35
C VAL A 318 6.62 12.20 14.92
N THR A 319 5.67 12.68 14.11
CA THR A 319 4.26 12.87 14.53
C THR A 319 3.64 11.57 15.02
N VAL A 320 3.84 10.48 14.27
CA VAL A 320 3.30 9.17 14.63
C VAL A 320 3.92 8.62 15.92
N SER A 321 5.23 8.76 16.09
CA SER A 321 5.93 8.39 17.31
C SER A 321 5.44 9.21 18.51
N GLY A 322 5.23 10.52 18.35
CA GLY A 322 4.67 11.39 19.37
C GLY A 322 3.26 11.00 19.79
N ILE A 323 2.35 10.79 18.84
CA ILE A 323 0.97 10.32 19.11
C ILE A 323 1.00 8.99 19.88
N SER A 324 1.91 8.09 19.50
CA SER A 324 2.04 6.78 20.14
C SER A 324 2.54 6.88 21.58
N ALA A 325 3.51 7.78 21.84
CA ALA A 325 4.03 8.03 23.18
C ALA A 325 2.96 8.66 24.09
N VAL A 326 2.23 9.66 23.60
CA VAL A 326 1.12 10.29 24.34
C VAL A 326 0.01 9.30 24.64
N SER A 327 -0.36 8.45 23.67
CA SER A 327 -1.38 7.41 23.88
C SER A 327 -0.94 6.36 24.91
N ALA A 328 0.34 5.97 24.92
CA ALA A 328 0.88 5.06 25.91
C ALA A 328 0.86 5.67 27.32
N TYR A 329 1.27 6.93 27.45
CA TYR A 329 1.24 7.68 28.71
C TYR A 329 -0.19 7.83 29.24
N ALA A 330 -1.15 8.23 28.39
CA ALA A 330 -2.55 8.35 28.78
C ALA A 330 -3.14 7.02 29.25
N ARG A 331 -2.78 5.90 28.60
CA ARG A 331 -3.24 4.56 29.00
C ARG A 331 -2.67 4.15 30.36
N GLN A 332 -1.40 4.47 30.65
CA GLN A 332 -0.79 4.20 31.95
C GLN A 332 -1.49 4.97 33.07
N ASN A 333 -1.78 6.25 32.85
CA ASN A 333 -2.48 7.07 33.85
C ASN A 333 -3.93 6.61 34.10
N ILE A 334 -4.65 6.19 33.06
CA ILE A 334 -6.01 5.65 33.22
C ILE A 334 -5.99 4.33 34.02
N LEU A 335 -5.01 3.45 33.77
CA LEU A 335 -4.87 2.21 34.53
C LEU A 335 -4.50 2.47 35.99
N GLN A 336 -3.64 3.46 36.26
CA GLN A 336 -3.30 3.86 37.63
C GLN A 336 -4.50 4.46 38.38
N ASN A 337 -5.34 5.25 37.72
CA ASN A 337 -6.54 5.84 38.32
C ASN A 337 -7.71 4.85 38.52
N ASN A 338 -7.68 3.69 37.86
CA ASN A 338 -8.69 2.62 38.07
C ASN A 338 -8.29 1.63 39.17
N HIS A 339 -7.12 1.82 39.80
CA HIS A 339 -6.61 1.03 40.93
C HIS A 339 -6.65 1.81 42.27
N VAL A 340 -7.31 2.97 42.28
CA VAL A 340 -7.69 3.75 43.47
C VAL A 340 -9.22 3.74 43.53
#